data_AF-A0A959RJQ2-F1
#
_entry.id   AF-A0A959RJQ2-F1
#
_cell.length_a   1.000
_cell.length_b   1.000
_cell.length_c   1.000
_cell.angle_alpha   90.00
_cell.angle_beta   90.00
_cell.angle_gamma   90.00
#
_symmetry.space_group_name_H-M   'P 1'
#
loop_
_entity.id
_entity.type
_entity.pdbx_description
1 polymer ?
#
loop_
_entity_poly.entity_id
_entity_poly.type
_entity_poly.pdbx_seq_one_letter_code
_entity_poly.pdbx_strand_id
1 'polypeptide(L)'
;MVTLSKREKKVARDIIEKGLMKEYGNALSDAFNVLEKWKGSKKDNRESYHSLFRTVKKHDKHIARRYDYMIGSKYVFIIAGQFADGIISDDDLKEFREETRNFIRQLSESFK
;
A
#
# COMPACT_ATOMS: atom_id res chain seq x y z
N MET A 1 23.10 -1.26 0.51
CA MET A 1 21.99 -1.44 1.48
C MET A 1 21.98 -0.19 2.35
N VAL A 2 20.90 0.59 2.37
CA VAL A 2 20.82 1.80 3.21
C VAL A 2 20.39 1.43 4.63
N THR A 3 21.09 1.92 5.64
CA THR A 3 20.73 1.69 7.06
C THR A 3 20.03 2.91 7.63
N LEU A 4 18.76 2.77 8.00
CA LEU A 4 17.99 3.85 8.61
C LEU A 4 18.48 4.17 10.02
N SER A 5 18.67 5.45 10.31
CA SER A 5 18.88 5.95 11.67
C SER A 5 17.64 5.73 12.56
N LYS A 6 17.78 5.91 13.89
CA LYS A 6 16.65 5.80 14.83
C LYS A 6 15.52 6.78 14.48
N ARG A 7 15.88 8.01 14.07
CA ARG A 7 14.92 9.04 13.62
C ARG A 7 14.21 8.58 12.34
N GLU A 8 14.96 8.16 11.32
CA GLU A 8 14.39 7.69 10.05
C GLU A 8 13.53 6.43 10.22
N LYS A 9 13.84 5.53 11.16
CA LYS A 9 12.95 4.40 11.48
C LYS A 9 11.61 4.84 12.07
N LYS A 10 11.55 5.98 12.75
CA LYS A 10 10.27 6.55 13.20
C LYS A 10 9.49 7.09 12.01
N VAL A 11 10.12 7.96 11.22
CA VAL A 11 9.55 8.51 9.97
C VAL A 11 9.03 7.40 9.06
N ALA A 12 9.81 6.33 8.89
CA ALA A 12 9.43 5.19 8.08
C ALA A 12 8.14 4.51 8.55
N ARG A 13 7.97 4.31 9.85
CA ARG A 13 6.73 3.73 10.40
C ARG A 13 5.53 4.62 10.14
N ASP A 14 5.69 5.93 10.30
CA ASP A 14 4.61 6.90 10.09
C ASP A 14 4.17 6.93 8.62
N ILE A 15 5.13 6.86 7.68
CA ILE A 15 4.85 6.77 6.24
C ILE A 15 4.18 5.43 5.89
N ILE A 16 4.70 4.33 6.43
CA ILE A 16 4.16 2.98 6.20
C ILE A 16 2.69 2.93 6.66
N GLU A 17 2.41 3.40 7.88
CA GLU A 17 1.05 3.45 8.42
C GLU A 17 0.13 4.32 7.57
N LYS A 18 0.59 5.50 7.17
CA LYS A 18 -0.16 6.38 6.27
C LYS A 18 -0.54 5.68 4.97
N GLY A 19 0.41 4.98 4.34
CA GLY A 19 0.14 4.25 3.10
C GLY A 19 -0.77 3.04 3.32
N LEU A 20 -0.61 2.30 4.42
CA LEU A 20 -1.49 1.19 4.79
C LEU A 20 -2.94 1.67 4.96
N MET A 21 -3.16 2.80 5.63
CA MET A 21 -4.49 3.39 5.78
C MET A 21 -5.11 3.79 4.44
N LYS A 22 -4.32 4.31 3.49
CA LYS A 22 -4.80 4.57 2.12
C LYS A 22 -5.19 3.28 1.40
N GLU A 23 -4.42 2.21 1.56
CA GLU A 23 -4.73 0.91 0.94
C GLU A 23 -6.00 0.28 1.51
N TYR A 24 -6.23 0.38 2.82
CA TYR A 24 -7.53 0.01 3.41
C TYR A 24 -8.67 0.85 2.82
N GLY A 25 -8.46 2.16 2.67
CA GLY A 25 -9.43 3.05 2.02
C GLY A 25 -9.76 2.64 0.59
N ASN A 26 -8.74 2.32 -0.21
CA ASN A 26 -8.90 1.83 -1.58
C ASN A 26 -9.67 0.51 -1.62
N ALA A 27 -9.34 -0.44 -0.73
CA ALA A 27 -10.04 -1.72 -0.64
C ALA A 27 -11.53 -1.55 -0.31
N LEU A 28 -11.85 -0.68 0.64
CA LEU A 28 -13.22 -0.35 1.00
C LEU A 28 -13.97 0.34 -0.15
N SER A 29 -13.33 1.29 -0.83
CA SER A 29 -13.91 1.99 -1.98
C SER A 29 -14.23 1.02 -3.13
N ASP A 30 -13.30 0.13 -3.47
CA ASP A 30 -13.50 -0.88 -4.51
C ASP A 30 -14.61 -1.88 -4.15
N ALA A 31 -14.67 -2.30 -2.88
CA ALA A 31 -15.73 -3.17 -2.38
C ALA A 31 -17.09 -2.47 -2.46
N PHE A 32 -17.15 -1.19 -2.06
CA PHE A 32 -18.36 -0.37 -2.14
C PHE A 32 -18.84 -0.19 -3.59
N ASN A 33 -17.92 0.05 -4.54
CA ASN A 33 -18.25 0.13 -5.96
C ASN A 33 -18.92 -1.15 -6.50
N VAL A 34 -18.57 -2.33 -5.99
CA VAL A 34 -19.26 -3.59 -6.33
C VAL A 34 -20.69 -3.59 -5.80
N LEU A 35 -20.89 -3.15 -4.56
CA LEU A 35 -22.20 -3.07 -3.91
C LEU A 35 -23.13 -2.06 -4.58
N GLU A 36 -22.61 -0.89 -4.96
CA GLU A 36 -23.39 0.12 -5.69
C GLU A 36 -23.88 -0.40 -7.03
N LYS A 37 -23.00 -1.08 -7.78
CA LYS A 37 -23.37 -1.72 -9.06
C LYS A 37 -24.46 -2.78 -8.86
N TRP A 38 -24.33 -3.63 -7.84
CA TRP A 38 -25.36 -4.62 -7.51
C TRP A 38 -26.71 -3.96 -7.20
N LYS A 39 -26.72 -2.93 -6.33
CA LYS A 39 -27.93 -2.20 -5.95
C LYS A 39 -28.60 -1.51 -7.14
N GLY A 40 -27.83 -0.95 -8.07
CA GLY A 40 -28.33 -0.21 -9.23
C GLY A 40 -28.77 -1.06 -10.43
N SER A 41 -28.20 -2.26 -10.60
CA SER A 41 -28.39 -3.06 -11.84
C SER A 41 -29.29 -4.29 -11.72
N LYS A 42 -29.79 -4.63 -10.51
CA LYS A 42 -30.47 -5.91 -10.23
C LYS A 42 -29.70 -7.13 -10.80
N LYS A 43 -28.37 -7.05 -10.81
CA LYS A 43 -27.49 -8.15 -11.23
C LYS A 43 -27.74 -9.41 -10.39
N ASP A 44 -27.35 -10.56 -10.95
CA ASP A 44 -27.36 -11.83 -10.22
C ASP A 44 -26.59 -11.71 -8.90
N ASN A 45 -27.30 -11.94 -7.80
CA ASN A 45 -26.76 -11.91 -6.44
C ASN A 45 -25.50 -12.79 -6.30
N ARG A 46 -25.46 -13.93 -6.99
CA ARG A 46 -24.31 -14.86 -6.95
C ARG A 46 -23.07 -14.24 -7.57
N GLU A 47 -23.21 -13.61 -8.73
CA GLU A 47 -22.09 -12.94 -9.42
C GLU A 47 -21.57 -11.77 -8.59
N SER A 48 -22.47 -10.95 -8.04
CA SER A 48 -22.12 -9.80 -7.21
C SER A 48 -21.42 -10.23 -5.92
N TYR A 49 -21.91 -11.27 -5.24
CA TYR A 49 -21.25 -11.82 -4.04
C TYR A 49 -19.83 -12.32 -4.34
N HIS A 50 -19.66 -13.11 -5.41
CA HIS A 50 -18.32 -13.58 -5.80
C HIS A 50 -17.39 -12.45 -6.21
N SER A 51 -17.91 -11.41 -6.87
CA SER A 51 -17.13 -10.23 -7.24
C SER A 51 -16.63 -9.49 -5.99
N LEU A 52 -17.51 -9.26 -5.01
CA LEU A 52 -17.14 -8.64 -3.74
C LEU A 52 -16.07 -9.46 -3.01
N PHE A 53 -16.27 -10.78 -2.89
CA PHE A 53 -15.32 -11.66 -2.25
C PHE A 53 -13.94 -11.62 -2.94
N ARG A 54 -13.91 -11.66 -4.27
CA ARG A 54 -12.64 -11.56 -5.04
C ARG A 54 -11.94 -10.22 -4.82
N THR A 55 -12.69 -9.12 -4.79
CA THR A 55 -12.16 -7.79 -4.50
C THR A 55 -11.50 -7.74 -3.12
N VAL A 56 -12.22 -8.15 -2.08
CA VAL A 56 -11.68 -8.18 -0.70
C VAL A 56 -10.46 -9.09 -0.62
N LYS A 57 -10.54 -10.31 -1.15
CA LYS A 57 -9.43 -11.28 -1.13
C LYS A 57 -8.19 -10.80 -1.87
N LYS A 58 -8.35 -10.06 -2.98
CA LYS A 58 -7.23 -9.48 -3.73
C LYS A 58 -6.49 -8.45 -2.88
N HIS A 59 -7.23 -7.53 -2.27
CA HIS A 59 -6.67 -6.49 -1.41
C HIS A 59 -6.02 -7.07 -0.16
N ASP A 60 -6.69 -8.00 0.53
CA ASP A 60 -6.14 -8.71 1.69
C ASP A 60 -4.80 -9.40 1.37
N LYS A 61 -4.74 -10.17 0.27
CA LYS A 61 -3.50 -10.81 -0.18
C LYS A 61 -2.37 -9.82 -0.46
N HIS A 62 -2.70 -8.66 -1.03
CA HIS A 62 -1.74 -7.62 -1.36
C HIS A 62 -1.19 -6.94 -0.10
N ILE A 63 -2.06 -6.56 0.83
CA ILE A 63 -1.71 -5.95 2.12
C ILE A 63 -0.86 -6.95 2.94
N ALA A 64 -1.32 -8.20 3.09
CA ALA A 64 -0.58 -9.24 3.80
C ALA A 64 0.85 -9.41 3.22
N ARG A 65 0.98 -9.51 1.89
CA ARG A 65 2.29 -9.63 1.23
C ARG A 65 3.24 -8.48 1.58
N ARG A 66 2.71 -7.26 1.68
CA ARG A 66 3.52 -6.06 1.89
C ARG A 66 3.86 -5.86 3.37
N TYR A 67 2.91 -6.05 4.27
CA TYR A 67 3.02 -5.60 5.66
C TYR A 67 3.22 -6.73 6.68
N ASP A 68 2.96 -7.99 6.33
CA ASP A 68 3.14 -9.09 7.26
C ASP A 68 4.61 -9.26 7.66
N TYR A 69 4.81 -9.58 8.94
CA TYR A 69 6.14 -9.73 9.55
C TYR A 69 7.02 -8.50 9.28
N MET A 70 6.43 -7.30 9.39
CA MET A 70 7.14 -6.05 9.25
C MET A 70 8.21 -5.91 10.32
N ILE A 71 9.45 -5.77 9.88
CA ILE A 71 10.64 -5.53 10.72
C ILE A 71 11.45 -4.37 10.14
N GLY A 72 12.34 -3.78 10.94
CA GLY A 72 13.07 -2.57 10.54
C GLY A 72 13.89 -2.69 9.25
N SER A 73 14.38 -3.88 8.90
CA SER A 73 15.09 -4.13 7.63
C SER A 73 14.17 -4.10 6.40
N LYS A 74 12.87 -4.30 6.58
CA LYS A 74 11.87 -4.27 5.49
C LYS A 74 11.33 -2.87 5.21
N TYR A 75 11.50 -1.90 6.11
CA TYR A 75 10.85 -0.59 5.98
C TYR A 75 11.12 0.09 4.64
N VAL A 76 12.37 0.09 4.19
CA VAL A 76 12.76 0.71 2.91
C VAL A 76 12.09 0.03 1.72
N PHE A 77 11.97 -1.31 1.75
CA PHE A 77 11.28 -2.07 0.70
C PHE A 77 9.78 -1.80 0.69
N ILE A 78 9.16 -1.70 1.87
CA ILE A 78 7.72 -1.39 1.99
C ILE A 78 7.44 0.00 1.42
N ILE A 79 8.24 1.00 1.82
CA ILE A 79 8.10 2.39 1.36
C ILE A 79 8.35 2.49 -0.15
N ALA A 80 9.38 1.82 -0.67
CA ALA A 80 9.61 1.77 -2.11
C ALA A 80 8.44 1.13 -2.87
N GLY A 81 7.80 0.10 -2.30
CA GLY A 81 6.59 -0.52 -2.85
C GLY A 81 5.39 0.43 -2.85
N GLN A 82 5.15 1.13 -1.73
CA GLN A 82 4.10 2.15 -1.65
C GLN A 82 4.36 3.30 -2.66
N PHE A 83 5.61 3.68 -2.86
CA PHE A 83 5.99 4.73 -3.80
C PHE A 83 5.82 4.28 -5.26
N ALA A 84 6.24 3.06 -5.60
CA ALA A 84 6.05 2.48 -6.94
C ALA A 84 4.56 2.43 -7.34
N ASP A 85 3.70 2.07 -6.39
CA ASP A 85 2.24 2.01 -6.58
C ASP A 85 1.56 3.39 -6.53
N GLY A 86 2.30 4.47 -6.26
CA GLY A 86 1.74 5.83 -6.13
C GLY A 86 0.87 6.04 -4.87
N ILE A 87 0.97 5.17 -3.88
CA ILE A 87 0.25 5.30 -2.59
C ILE A 87 0.81 6.46 -1.76
N ILE A 88 2.12 6.69 -1.83
CA ILE A 88 2.83 7.82 -1.21
C ILE A 88 3.55 8.64 -2.29
N SER A 89 3.82 9.91 -2.01
CA SER A 89 4.48 10.83 -2.94
C SER A 89 5.89 11.20 -2.50
N ASP A 90 6.60 11.98 -3.33
CA ASP A 90 7.94 12.47 -2.99
C ASP A 90 7.94 13.36 -1.73
N ASP A 91 6.86 14.10 -1.50
CA ASP A 91 6.66 14.91 -0.29
C ASP A 91 6.67 14.08 0.99
N ASP A 92 6.19 12.83 0.92
CA ASP A 92 6.21 11.91 2.06
C ASP A 92 7.64 11.51 2.42
N LEU A 93 8.59 11.58 1.47
CA LEU A 93 9.98 11.19 1.67
C LEU A 93 10.87 12.32 2.19
N LYS A 94 10.37 13.57 2.27
CA LYS A 94 11.19 14.77 2.54
C LYS A 94 11.99 14.72 3.84
N GLU A 95 11.49 13.99 4.85
CA GLU A 95 12.14 13.87 6.16
C GLU A 95 13.27 12.84 6.21
N PHE A 96 13.41 12.01 5.17
CA PHE A 96 14.59 11.18 4.99
C PHE A 96 15.76 12.00 4.48
N ARG A 97 16.99 11.57 4.82
CA ARG A 97 18.19 12.13 4.19
C ARG A 97 18.23 11.77 2.70
N GLU A 98 18.97 12.57 1.94
CA GLU A 98 19.02 12.47 0.47
C GLU A 98 19.43 11.08 -0.03
N GLU A 99 20.45 10.48 0.57
CA GLU A 99 20.89 9.12 0.25
C GLU A 99 19.75 8.10 0.37
N THR A 100 18.98 8.17 1.46
CA THR A 100 17.84 7.27 1.71
C THR A 100 16.73 7.50 0.68
N ARG A 101 16.41 8.76 0.33
CA ARG A 101 15.41 9.08 -0.69
C ARG A 101 15.81 8.54 -2.06
N ASN A 102 17.05 8.76 -2.48
CA ASN A 102 17.56 8.29 -3.77
C ASN A 102 17.54 6.77 -3.85
N PHE A 103 17.90 6.08 -2.75
CA PHE A 103 17.81 4.63 -2.68
C PHE A 103 16.36 4.12 -2.80
N ILE A 104 15.40 4.77 -2.12
CA ILE A 104 13.96 4.42 -2.24
C ILE A 104 13.49 4.58 -3.68
N ARG A 105 13.83 5.69 -4.34
CA ARG A 105 13.45 5.96 -5.74
C ARG A 105 14.03 4.90 -6.69
N GLN A 106 15.33 4.64 -6.62
CA GLN A 106 15.97 3.59 -7.43
C GLN A 106 15.36 2.21 -7.18
N LEU A 107 15.09 1.86 -5.91
CA LEU A 107 14.48 0.59 -5.58
C LEU A 107 13.06 0.47 -6.14
N SER A 108 12.27 1.56 -6.10
CA SER A 108 10.90 1.58 -6.63
C SER A 108 10.81 1.36 -8.13
N GLU A 109 11.84 1.75 -8.90
CA GLU A 109 11.92 1.48 -10.34
C GLU A 109 12.01 -0.02 -10.64
N SER A 110 12.57 -0.82 -9.73
CA SER A 110 12.68 -2.28 -9.89
C SER A 110 11.36 -3.04 -9.67
N PHE A 111 10.32 -2.35 -9.20
CA PHE A 111 9.01 -2.94 -8.93
C PHE A 111 7.99 -2.70 -10.05
N LYS A 112 8.37 -1.91 -11.07
CA LYS A 112 7.60 -1.70 -12.30
C LYS A 112 7.85 -2.85 -13.28
#